data_AF-A0A914X788-F1
#
_entry.id   AF-A0A914X788-F1
#
_cell.length_a   1.000
_cell.length_b   1.000
_cell.length_c   1.000
_cell.angle_alpha   90.00
_cell.angle_beta   90.00
_cell.angle_gamma   90.00
#
_symmetry.space_group_name_H-M   'P 1'
#
loop_
_entity.id
_entity.type
_entity.pdbx_description
1 polymer ?
#
loop_
_entity_poly.entity_id
_entity_poly.type
_entity_poly.pdbx_seq_one_letter_code
_entity_poly.pdbx_strand_id
1 'polypeptide(L)'
;MWFIVVDAYSKWPEVIQMKVGKTTTMEVVNALSEMFSRYGIAEEIVSDNGTQFTSEEFQQWCSQQGIRHICSAPYQPQSNGQAERFVQAFKNDMVKSQGEGERKEDIRR
;
A
#
# COMPACT_ATOMS: atom_id res chain seq x y z
N MET A 1 4.18 10.06 -0.40
CA MET A 1 3.39 9.09 0.38
C MET A 1 3.64 7.72 -0.23
N TRP A 2 3.72 6.66 0.57
CA TRP A 2 3.94 5.30 0.05
C TRP A 2 2.64 4.51 0.15
N PHE A 3 2.25 3.85 -0.94
CA PHE A 3 1.17 2.88 -0.96
C PHE A 3 1.79 1.50 -1.09
N ILE A 4 1.52 0.63 -0.13
CA ILE A 4 2.15 -0.68 -0.03
C ILE A 4 1.04 -1.72 -0.14
N VAL A 5 1.16 -2.60 -1.11
CA VAL A 5 0.29 -3.76 -1.28
C VAL A 5 1.13 -5.00 -1.05
N VAL A 6 0.61 -5.97 -0.30
CA VAL A 6 1.31 -7.22 -0.04
C VAL A 6 0.41 -8.36 -0.49
N ASP A 7 0.92 -9.20 -1.37
CA ASP A 7 0.23 -10.42 -1.75
C ASP A 7 0.18 -11.39 -0.55
N ALA A 8 -1.02 -11.82 -0.18
CA ALA A 8 -1.23 -12.63 1.02
C ALA A 8 -0.63 -14.04 0.89
N TYR A 9 -0.50 -14.58 -0.31
CA TYR A 9 0.01 -15.93 -0.54
C TYR A 9 1.54 -15.97 -0.61
N SER A 10 2.13 -15.29 -1.58
CA SER A 10 3.57 -15.26 -1.86
C SER A 10 4.35 -14.37 -0.90
N LYS A 11 3.67 -13.48 -0.18
CA LYS A 11 4.27 -12.41 0.65
C LYS A 11 5.07 -11.40 -0.16
N TRP A 12 4.83 -11.33 -1.48
CA TRP A 12 5.45 -10.34 -2.35
C TRP A 12 4.94 -8.92 -2.05
N PRO A 13 5.82 -7.96 -1.73
CA PRO A 13 5.44 -6.58 -1.51
C PRO A 13 5.57 -5.75 -2.79
N GLU A 14 4.52 -5.04 -3.16
CA GLU A 14 4.54 -4.00 -4.17
C GLU A 14 4.50 -2.62 -3.49
N VAL A 15 5.50 -1.80 -3.74
CA VAL A 15 5.63 -0.46 -3.15
C VAL A 15 5.46 0.60 -4.24
N ILE A 16 4.41 1.40 -4.12
CA ILE A 16 4.02 2.41 -5.10
C ILE A 16 4.21 3.80 -4.49
N GLN A 17 4.97 4.66 -5.18
CA GLN A 17 5.16 6.04 -4.77
C GLN A 17 3.96 6.90 -5.19
N MET A 18 3.21 7.40 -4.21
CA MET A 18 2.11 8.33 -4.46
C MET A 18 2.54 9.79 -4.24
N LYS A 19 1.96 10.69 -5.04
CA LYS A 19 2.16 12.14 -4.91
C LYS A 19 1.69 12.60 -3.53
N VAL A 20 2.51 13.44 -2.88
CA VAL A 20 2.21 13.96 -1.53
C VAL A 20 0.94 14.81 -1.57
N GLY A 21 0.01 14.56 -0.63
CA GLY A 21 -1.25 15.29 -0.52
C GLY A 21 -2.36 14.85 -1.47
N LYS A 22 -2.16 13.80 -2.29
CA LYS A 22 -3.16 13.26 -3.22
C LYS A 22 -3.36 11.76 -3.03
N THR A 23 -3.80 11.35 -1.84
CA THR A 23 -4.21 9.96 -1.57
C THR A 23 -5.73 9.83 -1.77
N THR A 24 -6.22 10.23 -2.95
CA THR A 24 -7.64 10.13 -3.27
C THR A 24 -7.98 8.70 -3.69
N THR A 25 -9.26 8.34 -3.63
CA THR A 25 -9.74 7.04 -4.13
C THR A 25 -9.28 6.77 -5.56
N MET A 26 -9.39 7.76 -6.45
CA MET A 26 -9.02 7.62 -7.85
C MET A 26 -7.54 7.26 -8.04
N GLU A 27 -6.64 7.88 -7.28
CA GLU A 27 -5.20 7.57 -7.37
C GLU A 27 -4.90 6.16 -6.88
N VAL A 28 -5.61 5.68 -5.85
CA VAL A 28 -5.52 4.30 -5.36
C VAL A 28 -6.03 3.32 -6.40
N VAL A 29 -7.19 3.59 -7.01
CA VAL A 29 -7.77 2.76 -8.08
C VAL A 29 -6.83 2.67 -9.28
N ASN A 30 -6.22 3.78 -9.68
CA ASN A 30 -5.25 3.80 -10.78
C ASN A 30 -4.01 2.96 -10.45
N ALA A 31 -3.46 3.11 -9.24
CA ALA A 31 -2.32 2.32 -8.78
C ALA A 31 -2.62 0.82 -8.74
N LEU A 32 -3.81 0.43 -8.25
CA LEU A 32 -4.23 -0.97 -8.22
C LEU A 32 -4.49 -1.52 -9.62
N SER A 33 -5.09 -0.74 -10.51
CA SER A 33 -5.34 -1.15 -11.90
C SER A 33 -4.03 -1.39 -12.65
N GLU A 34 -3.03 -0.53 -12.47
CA GLU A 34 -1.69 -0.70 -13.02
C GLU A 34 -1.01 -1.96 -12.45
N MET A 35 -1.13 -2.20 -11.14
CA MET A 35 -0.61 -3.41 -10.51
C MET A 35 -1.29 -4.68 -11.06
N PHE A 36 -2.62 -4.69 -11.14
CA PHE A 36 -3.38 -5.83 -11.65
C PHE A 36 -3.15 -6.09 -13.14
N SER A 37 -2.77 -5.09 -13.93
CA SER A 37 -2.35 -5.31 -15.31
C SER A 37 -1.11 -6.20 -15.45
N ARG A 38 -0.26 -6.26 -14.41
CA ARG A 38 0.98 -7.06 -14.39
C ARG A 38 0.80 -8.45 -13.80
N TYR A 39 -0.06 -8.60 -12.78
CA TYR A 39 -0.17 -9.82 -11.99
C TYR A 39 -1.53 -10.52 -12.09
N GLY A 40 -2.52 -9.88 -12.72
CA GLY A 40 -3.93 -10.31 -12.71
C GLY A 40 -4.74 -9.67 -11.59
N ILE A 41 -6.06 -9.86 -11.66
CA ILE A 41 -7.02 -9.32 -10.69
C ILE A 41 -7.03 -10.19 -9.43
N ALA A 42 -6.99 -9.56 -8.25
CA ALA A 42 -7.09 -10.26 -6.97
C ALA A 42 -8.52 -10.72 -6.68
N GLU A 43 -8.67 -11.85 -5.99
CA GLU A 43 -10.00 -12.31 -5.53
C GLU A 43 -10.53 -11.47 -4.36
N GLU A 44 -9.63 -11.00 -3.49
CA GLU A 44 -9.95 -10.26 -2.30
C GLU A 44 -8.93 -9.14 -2.05
N ILE A 45 -9.43 -7.98 -1.64
CA ILE A 45 -8.61 -6.88 -1.10
C ILE A 45 -8.97 -6.71 0.37
N VAL A 46 -7.94 -6.70 1.21
CA VAL A 46 -8.06 -6.41 2.65
C VAL A 46 -7.36 -5.08 2.93
N SER A 47 -8.09 -4.06 3.37
CA SER A 47 -7.56 -2.71 3.64
C SER A 47 -7.92 -2.23 5.04
N ASP A 48 -7.36 -1.09 5.46
CA ASP A 48 -7.85 -0.35 6.62
C ASP A 48 -9.15 0.44 6.28
N ASN A 49 -9.70 1.11 7.29
CA ASN A 49 -10.88 1.99 7.17
C ASN A 49 -10.53 3.40 6.67
N GLY A 50 -9.44 3.56 5.91
CA GLY A 50 -9.09 4.82 5.26
C GLY A 50 -10.21 5.27 4.30
N THR A 51 -10.45 6.58 4.25
CA THR A 51 -11.56 7.17 3.47
C THR A 51 -11.49 6.81 1.98
N GLN A 52 -10.28 6.62 1.46
CA GLN A 52 -10.04 6.17 0.10
C GLN A 52 -10.58 4.76 -0.18
N PHE A 53 -10.55 3.87 0.81
CA PHE A 53 -11.03 2.48 0.68
C PHE A 53 -12.52 2.34 1.05
N THR A 54 -13.04 3.22 1.91
CA THR A 54 -14.46 3.19 2.31
C THR A 54 -15.37 3.99 1.39
N SER A 55 -14.83 4.68 0.39
CA SER A 55 -15.60 5.49 -0.55
C SER A 55 -16.48 4.63 -1.47
N GLU A 56 -17.62 5.17 -1.88
CA GLU A 56 -18.53 4.50 -2.81
C GLU A 56 -17.84 4.17 -4.15
N GLU A 57 -17.03 5.10 -4.65
CA GLU A 57 -16.23 4.93 -5.87
C GLU A 57 -15.33 3.69 -5.81
N PHE A 58 -14.68 3.46 -4.66
CA PHE A 58 -13.81 2.29 -4.46
C PHE A 58 -14.61 0.99 -4.43
N GLN A 59 -15.74 0.99 -3.74
CA GLN A 59 -16.62 -0.18 -3.63
C GLN A 59 -17.21 -0.56 -4.99
N GLN A 60 -17.65 0.44 -5.76
CA GLN A 60 -18.15 0.23 -7.12
C GLN A 60 -17.05 -0.34 -8.02
N TRP A 61 -15.83 0.20 -7.94
CA TRP A 61 -14.71 -0.33 -8.71
C TRP A 61 -14.38 -1.78 -8.34
N CYS A 62 -14.34 -2.12 -7.05
CA CYS A 62 -14.13 -3.51 -6.61
C CYS A 62 -15.21 -4.44 -7.17
N SER A 63 -16.47 -4.02 -7.10
CA SER A 63 -17.60 -4.79 -7.63
C SER A 63 -17.49 -5.02 -9.15
N GLN A 64 -17.11 -4.00 -9.92
CA GLN A 64 -16.91 -4.10 -11.36
C GLN A 64 -15.77 -5.06 -11.74
N GLN A 65 -14.72 -5.13 -10.93
CA GLN A 65 -13.61 -6.06 -11.13
C GLN A 65 -13.88 -7.47 -10.56
N GLY A 66 -15.02 -7.68 -9.89
CA GLY A 66 -15.33 -8.95 -9.23
C GLY A 66 -14.52 -9.21 -7.95
N ILE A 67 -13.99 -8.15 -7.34
CA ILE A 67 -13.13 -8.21 -6.15
C ILE A 67 -13.99 -8.14 -4.90
N ARG A 68 -13.78 -9.07 -3.96
CA ARG A 68 -14.33 -8.97 -2.61
C ARG A 68 -13.51 -7.99 -1.79
N HIS A 69 -14.07 -6.84 -1.44
CA HIS A 69 -13.40 -5.89 -0.56
C HIS A 69 -13.78 -6.13 0.90
N ILE A 70 -12.77 -6.33 1.75
CA ILE A 70 -12.91 -6.45 3.20
C ILE A 70 -12.17 -5.30 3.86
N CYS A 71 -12.91 -4.44 4.54
CA CYS A 71 -12.30 -3.53 5.48
C CYS A 71 -11.94 -4.29 6.74
N SER A 72 -10.65 -4.32 7.06
CA SER A 72 -10.15 -4.99 8.25
C SER A 72 -10.81 -4.36 9.47
N ALA A 73 -11.52 -5.17 10.26
CA ALA A 73 -11.68 -4.85 11.66
C ALA A 73 -10.28 -4.76 12.29
N PRO A 74 -10.03 -3.85 13.25
CA PRO A 74 -8.78 -3.87 13.98
C PRO A 74 -8.65 -5.27 14.60
N TYR A 75 -7.58 -5.99 14.26
CA TYR A 75 -7.23 -7.37 14.68
C TYR A 75 -7.61 -8.55 13.76
N GLN A 76 -6.89 -8.71 12.64
CA GLN A 76 -6.59 -10.05 12.07
C GLN A 76 -5.06 -10.31 12.03
N PRO A 77 -4.38 -10.30 13.20
CA PRO A 77 -2.91 -10.22 13.29
C PRO A 77 -2.17 -11.45 12.71
N GLN A 78 -2.83 -12.60 12.62
CA GLN A 78 -2.19 -13.82 12.09
C GLN A 78 -1.96 -13.77 10.57
N SER A 79 -2.84 -13.11 9.79
CA SER A 79 -2.67 -12.97 8.34
C SER A 79 -1.87 -11.72 7.98
N ASN A 80 -2.12 -10.61 8.68
CA ASN A 80 -1.50 -9.30 8.40
C ASN A 80 -0.16 -9.06 9.09
N GLY A 81 0.23 -9.83 10.11
CA GLY A 81 1.44 -9.56 10.88
C GLY A 81 2.74 -9.58 10.05
N GLN A 82 2.80 -10.33 8.95
CA GLN A 82 3.93 -10.25 8.02
C GLN A 82 3.92 -8.98 7.16
N ALA A 83 2.76 -8.59 6.64
CA ALA A 83 2.62 -7.33 5.90
C ALA A 83 2.94 -6.12 6.81
N GLU A 84 2.45 -6.13 8.05
CA GLU A 84 2.77 -5.09 9.05
C GLU A 84 4.27 -5.01 9.34
N ARG A 85 4.93 -6.16 9.53
CA ARG A 85 6.39 -6.21 9.72
C ARG A 85 7.14 -5.68 8.49
N PHE A 86 6.69 -6.02 7.29
CA PHE A 86 7.28 -5.49 6.07
C PHE A 86 7.14 -3.97 5.98
N VAL A 87 5.93 -3.45 6.23
CA VAL A 87 5.67 -1.99 6.24
C VAL A 87 6.54 -1.28 7.29
N GLN A 88 6.72 -1.88 8.47
CA GLN A 88 7.61 -1.34 9.51
C GLN A 88 9.08 -1.35 9.08
N ALA A 89 9.58 -2.46 8.53
CA ALA A 89 10.95 -2.57 8.03
C ALA A 89 11.21 -1.55 6.92
N PHE A 90 10.30 -1.45 5.95
CA PHE A 90 10.37 -0.49 4.85
C PHE A 90 10.42 0.95 5.37
N LYS A 91 9.54 1.33 6.30
CA LYS A 91 9.56 2.67 6.92
C LYS A 91 10.89 2.96 7.62
N ASN A 92 11.42 1.99 8.37
CA ASN A 92 12.66 2.15 9.11
C ASN A 92 13.87 2.32 8.18
N ASP A 93 13.94 1.54 7.11
CA ASP A 93 15.05 1.64 6.15
C ASP A 93 15.00 2.93 5.34
N MET A 94 13.80 3.42 5.01
CA MET A 94 13.61 4.72 4.36
C MET A 94 14.07 5.89 5.25
N VAL A 95 13.78 5.85 6.55
CA VAL A 95 14.25 6.88 7.49
C VAL A 95 15.77 6.88 7.59
N LYS A 96 16.40 5.70 7.62
CA LYS A 96 17.86 5.57 7.66
C LYS A 96 18.52 6.09 6.38
N SER A 97 17.97 5.78 5.21
CA SER A 97 18.54 6.23 3.93
C SER A 97 18.45 7.74 3.75
N GLN A 98 17.40 8.40 4.26
CA GLN A 98 17.29 9.86 4.25
C GLN A 98 18.29 10.53 5.22
N GLY A 99 18.54 9.94 6.40
CA GLY A 99 19.55 10.44 7.36
C GLY A 99 21.01 10.17 6.98
N GLU A 100 21.27 9.41 5.92
CA GLU A 100 22.61 9.23 5.34
C GLU A 100 22.90 10.22 4.19
N GLY A 101 21.86 10.76 3.55
CA GLY A 101 21.98 11.84 2.57
C GLY A 101 22.50 13.14 3.19
N GLU A 102 22.01 13.50 4.37
CA GLU A 102 22.43 14.71 5.09
C GLU A 102 23.86 14.59 5.65
N ARG A 103 24.27 13.41 6.14
CA ARG A 103 25.62 13.20 6.69
C ARG A 103 26.75 13.23 5.65
N LYS A 104 26.46 13.08 4.36
CA LYS A 104 27.49 13.13 3.30
C LYS A 104 27.75 14.54 2.75
N GLU A 105 26.83 15.48 2.92
CA GLU A 105 27.04 16.86 2.50
C GLU A 105 27.78 17.70 3.56
N ASP A 106 27.65 17.38 4.84
CA ASP A 106 28.33 18.10 5.92
C ASP A 106 29.82 17.74 6.11
N ILE A 107 30.33 16.73 5.41
CA ILE A 107 31.75 16.32 5.47
C ILE A 107 32.60 16.97 4.35
N ARG A 108 31.99 17.80 3.49
CA ARG A 108 32.68 18.48 2.36
C ARG A 108 32.72 20.01 2.47
N ARG A 109 32.56 20.58 3.67
CA ARG A 109 32.82 22.01 3.93
C ARG A 109 34.02 22.22 4.83
#